data_AF-A0A7W4D8Z5-F1
#
_entry.id   AF-A0A7W4D8Z5-F1
#
_cell.length_a   1.000
_cell.length_b   1.000
_cell.length_c   1.000
_cell.angle_alpha   90.00
_cell.angle_beta   90.00
_cell.angle_gamma   90.00
#
_symmetry.space_group_name_H-M   'P 1'
#
loop_
_entity.id
_entity.type
_entity.pdbx_description
1 polymer ?
#
loop_
_entity_poly.entity_id
_entity_poly.type
_entity_poly.pdbx_seq_one_letter_code
_entity_poly.pdbx_strand_id
1 'polypeptide(L)'
;MGIFDWKHWVVILIVVVLVFGTKRLKNLGSDLGETIKGFRKAMNTEEDDKSAEPQPQQPAPAPATGEQLHKPQTIDAQAQRVEEPARKD
;
A
#
# COMPACT_ATOMS: atom_id res chain seq x y z
N MET A 1 38.11 18.65 -9.68
CA MET A 1 38.80 17.34 -9.77
C MET A 1 38.70 16.63 -8.43
N GLY A 2 37.49 16.43 -7.93
CA GLY A 2 37.27 15.88 -6.59
C GLY A 2 36.15 14.87 -6.63
N ILE A 3 36.25 13.82 -5.83
CA ILE A 3 35.28 12.72 -5.76
C ILE A 3 33.86 13.17 -5.33
N PHE A 4 33.71 14.43 -4.93
CA PHE A 4 32.47 15.05 -4.45
C PHE A 4 31.71 15.83 -5.53
N ASP A 5 32.14 15.76 -6.79
CA ASP A 5 31.39 16.34 -7.90
C ASP A 5 30.01 15.65 -8.03
N TRP A 6 28.91 16.43 -8.07
CA TRP A 6 27.53 15.94 -8.23
C TRP A 6 27.37 14.93 -9.38
N LYS A 7 28.14 15.12 -10.46
CA LYS A 7 28.18 14.21 -11.62
C LYS A 7 28.62 12.79 -11.25
N HIS A 8 29.52 12.64 -10.27
CA HIS A 8 29.99 11.33 -9.81
C HIS A 8 28.85 10.55 -9.13
N TRP A 9 28.07 11.21 -8.27
CA TRP A 9 26.89 10.62 -7.64
C TRP A 9 25.84 10.16 -8.65
N VAL A 10 25.61 10.93 -9.71
CA VAL A 10 24.70 10.54 -10.80
C VAL A 10 25.19 9.27 -11.51
N VAL A 11 26.48 9.17 -11.82
CA VAL A 11 27.06 7.97 -12.45
C VAL A 11 26.93 6.75 -11.55
N ILE A 12 27.20 6.90 -10.25
CA ILE A 12 27.04 5.81 -9.26
C ILE A 12 25.58 5.36 -9.19
N LEU A 13 24.61 6.28 -9.15
CA LEU A 13 23.19 5.94 -9.15
C LEU A 13 22.80 5.11 -10.36
N ILE A 14 23.27 5.50 -11.55
CA ILE A 14 23.02 4.74 -12.78
C ILE A 14 23.58 3.33 -12.68
N VAL A 15 24.82 3.17 -12.21
CA VAL A 15 25.45 1.84 -12.06
C VAL A 15 24.67 0.97 -11.07
N VAL A 16 24.23 1.53 -9.93
CA VAL A 16 23.41 0.80 -8.95
C VAL A 16 22.09 0.34 -9.59
N VAL A 17 21.40 1.21 -10.33
CA VAL A 17 20.14 0.85 -11.02
C VAL A 17 20.37 -0.26 -12.05
N LEU A 18 21.51 -0.25 -12.76
CA LEU A 18 21.84 -1.29 -13.75
C LEU A 18 22.17 -2.64 -13.11
N VAL A 19 22.90 -2.65 -11.98
CA VAL A 19 23.25 -3.89 -11.26
C VAL A 19 22.04 -4.52 -10.58
N PHE A 20 21.25 -3.71 -9.87
CA PHE A 20 20.06 -4.21 -9.15
C PHE A 20 18.85 -4.39 -10.07
N GLY A 21 18.82 -3.70 -11.21
CA GLY A 21 17.69 -3.64 -12.11
C GLY A 21 16.53 -2.79 -11.59
N THR A 22 15.80 -2.13 -12.49
CA THR A 22 14.66 -1.26 -12.15
C THR A 22 13.52 -2.02 -11.46
N LYS A 23 13.37 -3.32 -11.73
CA LYS A 23 12.31 -4.16 -11.15
C LYS A 23 12.51 -4.40 -9.65
N ARG A 24 13.74 -4.61 -9.18
CA ARG A 24 14.01 -4.78 -7.74
C ARG A 24 13.94 -3.44 -7.01
N LEU A 25 14.50 -2.39 -7.62
CA LEU A 25 14.45 -1.04 -7.06
C LEU A 25 13.02 -0.50 -6.93
N LYS A 26 12.12 -0.83 -7.87
CA LYS A 26 10.71 -0.44 -7.79
C LYS A 26 9.95 -1.16 -6.69
N ASN A 27 10.12 -2.48 -6.56
CA ASN A 27 9.41 -3.24 -5.52
C ASN A 27 9.91 -2.83 -4.12
N LEU A 28 11.22 -2.80 -3.87
CA LEU A 28 11.76 -2.37 -2.57
C LEU A 28 11.55 -0.87 -2.32
N GLY A 29 11.67 -0.04 -3.36
CA GLY A 29 11.48 1.40 -3.26
C GLY A 29 10.03 1.81 -3.03
N SER A 30 9.05 1.01 -3.47
CA SER A 30 7.63 1.27 -3.17
C SER A 30 7.35 1.05 -1.69
N ASP A 31 7.76 -0.09 -1.13
CA ASP A 31 7.50 -0.44 0.27
C ASP A 31 8.21 0.51 1.25
N LEU A 32 9.49 0.81 0.98
CA LEU A 32 10.26 1.78 1.75
C LEU A 32 9.74 3.21 1.52
N GLY A 33 9.34 3.52 0.29
CA GLY A 33 8.81 4.83 -0.09
C GLY A 33 7.49 5.15 0.58
N GLU A 34 6.58 4.20 0.71
CA GLU A 34 5.31 4.36 1.41
C GLU A 34 5.51 4.63 2.90
N THR A 35 6.45 3.91 3.53
CA THR A 35 6.81 4.11 4.94
C THR A 35 7.38 5.51 5.17
N ILE A 36 8.33 5.93 4.32
CA ILE A 36 8.95 7.27 4.41
C ILE A 36 7.93 8.38 4.06
N LYS A 37 7.01 8.12 3.13
CA LYS A 37 5.94 9.06 2.75
C LYS A 37 4.97 9.30 3.90
N GLY A 38 4.60 8.27 4.66
CA GLY A 38 3.80 8.39 5.87
C GLY A 38 4.49 9.21 6.95
N PHE A 39 5.79 8.97 7.18
CA PHE A 39 6.60 9.76 8.11
C PHE A 39 6.69 11.23 7.69
N ARG A 40 6.98 11.51 6.41
CA ARG A 40 7.00 12.88 5.89
C ARG A 40 5.64 13.55 6.04
N LYS A 41 4.55 12.85 5.72
CA LYS A 41 3.18 13.37 5.85
C LYS A 41 2.88 13.74 7.30
N ALA A 42 3.16 12.84 8.24
CA ALA A 42 2.99 13.11 9.68
C ALA A 42 3.78 14.35 10.10
N MET A 43 5.08 14.39 9.78
CA MET A 43 5.98 15.51 10.10
C MET A 43 5.54 16.85 9.48
N ASN A 44 4.88 16.83 8.31
CA ASN A 44 4.34 18.05 7.69
C ASN A 44 2.93 18.41 8.23
N THR A 45 2.18 17.45 8.75
CA THR A 45 0.87 17.68 9.39
C THR A 45 1.02 18.33 10.77
N GLU A 46 2.15 18.12 11.47
CA GLU A 46 2.47 18.80 12.74
C GLU A 46 2.76 20.31 12.53
N GLU A 47 3.14 20.71 11.31
CA GLU A 47 3.43 22.10 10.94
C GLU A 47 2.24 22.84 10.30
N ASP A 48 1.24 22.12 9.79
CA ASP A 48 0.09 22.70 9.05
C ASP A 48 -1.23 22.05 9.49
N ASP A 49 -1.74 22.47 10.64
CA ASP A 49 -3.04 22.08 11.19
C ASP A 49 -4.20 22.73 10.38
N LYS A 50 -4.26 22.52 9.05
CA LYS A 50 -5.43 22.84 8.22
C LYS A 50 -5.42 22.28 6.78
N SER A 51 -5.18 20.98 6.54
CA SER A 51 -5.64 20.32 5.30
C SER A 51 -5.50 18.80 5.37
N ALA A 52 -6.33 18.16 6.19
CA ALA A 52 -6.51 16.72 6.15
C ALA A 52 -7.66 16.35 5.21
N GLU A 53 -7.43 16.41 3.89
CA GLU A 53 -8.19 15.59 2.95
C GLU A 53 -7.49 14.22 2.83
N PRO A 54 -8.20 13.11 3.08
CA PRO A 54 -7.68 11.77 2.86
C PRO A 54 -7.55 11.55 1.35
N GLN A 55 -6.34 11.65 0.82
CA GLN A 55 -6.09 11.26 -0.57
C GLN A 55 -6.42 9.76 -0.71
N PRO A 56 -7.31 9.38 -1.64
CA PRO A 56 -7.64 7.98 -1.89
C PRO A 56 -6.35 7.23 -2.24
N GLN A 57 -6.10 6.16 -1.50
CA GLN A 57 -5.11 5.15 -1.89
C GLN A 57 -5.52 4.62 -3.26
N GLN A 58 -4.79 5.04 -4.29
CA GLN A 58 -4.97 4.55 -5.65
C GLN A 58 -4.48 3.09 -5.69
N PRO A 59 -5.33 2.09 -6.00
CA PRO A 59 -4.87 0.73 -6.22
C PRO A 59 -3.97 0.73 -7.46
N ALA A 60 -2.71 0.32 -7.31
CA ALA A 60 -1.85 0.08 -8.46
C ALA A 60 -2.50 -0.99 -9.37
N PRO A 61 -2.46 -0.83 -10.71
CA PRO A 61 -3.16 -1.70 -11.63
C PRO A 61 -2.65 -3.15 -11.52
N ALA A 62 -3.57 -4.07 -11.21
CA ALA A 62 -3.34 -5.50 -11.33
C ALA A 62 -3.00 -5.85 -12.79
N PRO A 63 -2.01 -6.72 -13.05
CA PRO A 63 -1.86 -7.30 -14.37
C PRO A 63 -3.07 -8.21 -14.64
N ALA A 64 -3.98 -7.73 -15.48
CA ALA A 64 -5.02 -8.56 -16.06
C ALA A 64 -4.38 -9.59 -17.00
N THR A 65 -4.50 -10.88 -16.70
CA THR A 65 -4.87 -11.98 -17.63
C THR A 65 -4.84 -13.30 -16.84
N GLY A 66 -6.01 -13.93 -16.69
CA GLY A 66 -6.14 -15.29 -16.18
C GLY A 66 -7.43 -15.48 -15.38
N GLU A 67 -8.45 -16.01 -16.06
CA GLU A 67 -9.65 -16.63 -15.51
C GLU A 67 -9.49 -17.21 -14.09
N GLN A 68 -10.36 -16.83 -13.15
CA GLN A 68 -11.38 -17.77 -12.69
C GLN A 68 -12.46 -17.12 -11.83
N LEU A 69 -13.67 -17.30 -12.34
CA LEU A 69 -14.96 -17.24 -11.69
C LEU A 69 -15.04 -18.23 -10.51
N HIS A 70 -14.80 -17.81 -9.26
CA HIS A 70 -15.25 -18.59 -8.10
C HIS A 70 -15.77 -17.67 -6.98
N LYS A 71 -17.09 -17.56 -6.97
CA LYS A 71 -17.93 -16.99 -5.91
C LYS A 71 -17.63 -17.71 -4.58
N PRO A 72 -17.10 -17.04 -3.54
CA PRO A 72 -17.17 -17.62 -2.21
C PRO A 72 -18.66 -17.64 -1.81
N GLN A 73 -19.19 -18.83 -1.62
CA GLN A 73 -20.53 -19.03 -1.08
C GLN A 73 -20.55 -18.48 0.35
N THR A 74 -21.27 -17.38 0.54
CA THR A 74 -21.71 -16.91 1.86
C THR A 74 -22.49 -18.02 2.53
N ILE A 75 -21.96 -18.57 3.63
CA ILE A 75 -22.77 -19.25 4.63
C ILE A 75 -23.51 -18.15 5.39
N ASP A 76 -24.78 -17.96 5.04
CA ASP A 76 -25.74 -17.21 5.84
C ASP A 76 -26.03 -18.03 7.10
N ALA A 77 -25.31 -17.74 8.17
CA ALA A 77 -25.70 -18.17 9.50
C ALA A 77 -26.97 -17.39 9.89
N GLN A 78 -28.14 -17.91 9.52
CA GLN A 78 -29.39 -17.46 10.14
C GLN A 78 -29.31 -17.75 11.64
N ALA A 79 -29.17 -16.68 12.43
CA ALA A 79 -29.44 -16.71 13.85
C ALA A 79 -30.95 -16.99 14.03
N GLN A 80 -31.29 -18.26 14.24
CA GLN A 80 -32.61 -18.68 14.68
C GLN A 80 -32.83 -18.05 16.07
N ARG A 81 -33.53 -16.91 16.12
CA ARG A 81 -34.14 -16.41 17.35
C ARG A 81 -35.06 -17.50 17.87
N VAL A 82 -34.67 -18.16 18.95
CA VAL A 82 -35.57 -18.99 19.75
C VAL A 82 -36.42 -18.02 20.57
N GLU A 83 -37.52 -17.57 19.96
CA GLU A 83 -38.67 -17.00 20.67
C GLU A 83 -39.50 -18.18 21.23
N GLU A 84 -40.01 -17.97 22.43
CA GLU A 84 -40.46 -18.94 23.42
C GLU A 84 -41.67 -19.81 23.00
N PRO A 85 -41.70 -21.11 23.38
CA PRO A 85 -42.96 -21.80 23.61
C PRO A 85 -43.39 -21.56 25.07
N ALA A 86 -44.45 -20.78 25.23
CA ALA A 86 -45.25 -20.71 26.44
C ALA A 86 -45.57 -22.11 26.99
N ARG A 87 -45.20 -22.34 28.25
CA ARG A 87 -45.77 -23.35 29.17
C ARG A 87 -45.95 -22.59 30.48
N LYS A 88 -47.09 -21.99 30.78
CA LYS A 88 -48.35 -22.63 31.21
C LYS A 88 -48.04 -23.89 32.00
N ASP A 89 -47.79 -23.72 33.29
CA ASP A 89 -48.59 -24.25 34.43
C ASP A 89 -48.05 -23.67 35.75
#